data_AF-A0A401Q9V3-F1
#
_entry.id   AF-A0A401Q9V3-F1
#
_cell.length_a   1.000
_cell.length_b   1.000
_cell.length_c   1.000
_cell.angle_alpha   90.00
_cell.angle_beta   90.00
_cell.angle_gamma   90.00
#
_symmetry.space_group_name_H-M   'P 1'
#
loop_
_entity.id
_entity.type
_entity.pdbx_description
1 polymer ?
#
loop_
_entity_poly.entity_id
_entity_poly.type
_entity_poly.pdbx_seq_one_letter_code
_entity_poly.pdbx_strand_id
1 'polypeptide(L)'
;FQVLRSVECWSAGSSEHSIYNAYLHVIRDSQHFVYIENQFFITCSDESSIYNQIGDVIVERILKAHRAKKRYRVYIVLPLLPGFQGDMSTGVGDDWVNYISFCGLRTHAELNNSLVSELIYIHSKMMIVDDRQVIIGSANINDRSLLGKRDSEMAVLVEDTEMETSVMDGEEYQAGRFAHRLRLQCFKIHLGLHDDQMGDVEDPVSDRCFQETWNAVATINSTIYDQVFKPLPSNSAPSLVELREFVAVPGLVTEDPEEAREKLRNVHGFLVQYPLYFLCEEHLLPPLNSREGMVPLEVWT
;
A
#
# COMPACT_ATOMS: atom_id res chain seq x y z
N PHE A 1 24.04 2.85 6.90
CA PHE A 1 23.21 2.03 5.99
C PHE A 1 23.94 0.76 5.62
N GLN A 2 23.21 -0.29 5.28
CA GLN A 2 23.70 -1.57 4.79
C GLN A 2 23.16 -1.80 3.37
N VAL A 3 24.01 -2.24 2.44
CA VAL A 3 23.58 -2.63 1.09
C VAL A 3 23.06 -4.07 1.11
N LEU A 4 21.96 -4.28 0.41
CA LEU A 4 21.26 -5.55 0.30
C LEU A 4 21.04 -5.88 -1.18
N ARG A 5 20.93 -7.16 -1.51
CA ARG A 5 20.68 -7.62 -2.89
C ARG A 5 19.91 -8.94 -2.94
N SER A 6 19.24 -9.13 -4.07
CA SER A 6 18.73 -10.42 -4.53
C SER A 6 19.54 -10.80 -5.77
N VAL A 7 20.31 -11.89 -5.70
CA VAL A 7 21.10 -12.41 -6.84
C VAL A 7 21.19 -13.93 -6.79
N GLU A 8 21.47 -14.55 -7.93
CA GLU A 8 21.68 -15.98 -8.05
C GLU A 8 22.89 -16.28 -8.95
N CYS A 9 23.32 -17.54 -9.01
CA CYS A 9 24.42 -17.98 -9.86
C CYS A 9 24.32 -17.46 -11.30
N TRP A 10 23.12 -17.40 -11.88
CA TRP A 10 22.91 -16.96 -13.26
C TRP A 10 23.15 -15.46 -13.46
N SER A 11 22.92 -14.64 -12.44
CA SER A 11 23.00 -13.18 -12.53
C SER A 11 24.32 -12.60 -12.00
N ALA A 12 24.92 -13.22 -10.98
CA ALA A 12 26.13 -12.70 -10.33
C ALA A 12 27.17 -13.75 -9.92
N GLY A 13 26.95 -15.04 -10.24
CA GLY A 13 27.88 -16.12 -9.85
C GLY A 13 27.84 -16.50 -8.35
N SER A 14 26.86 -16.00 -7.61
CA SER A 14 26.60 -16.30 -6.19
C SER A 14 25.12 -16.19 -5.87
N SER A 15 24.62 -16.88 -4.83
CA SER A 15 23.23 -16.75 -4.36
C SER A 15 23.15 -15.85 -3.13
N GLU A 16 22.23 -14.89 -3.14
CA GLU A 16 21.92 -14.01 -2.02
C GLU A 16 20.47 -13.53 -2.09
N HIS A 17 19.79 -13.45 -0.95
CA HIS A 17 18.43 -12.91 -0.78
C HIS A 17 18.37 -12.03 0.48
N SER A 18 19.38 -11.17 0.65
CA SER A 18 19.54 -10.34 1.85
C SER A 18 18.46 -9.26 1.95
N ILE A 19 17.87 -8.84 0.83
CA ILE A 19 16.69 -7.95 0.81
C ILE A 19 15.53 -8.62 1.55
N TYR A 20 15.17 -9.85 1.16
CA TYR A 20 14.08 -10.59 1.79
C TYR A 20 14.32 -10.81 3.28
N ASN A 21 15.53 -11.20 3.67
CA ASN A 21 15.90 -11.39 5.07
C ASN A 21 15.76 -10.09 5.88
N ALA A 22 16.18 -8.95 5.32
CA ALA A 22 16.03 -7.65 5.98
C ALA A 22 14.55 -7.29 6.16
N TYR A 23 13.72 -7.43 5.13
CA TYR A 23 12.27 -7.21 5.22
C TYR A 23 11.63 -8.04 6.33
N LEU A 24 11.90 -9.36 6.38
CA LEU A 24 11.36 -10.22 7.44
C LEU A 24 11.82 -9.77 8.83
N HIS A 25 13.10 -9.41 8.97
CA HIS A 25 13.67 -9.02 10.25
C HIS A 25 13.05 -7.72 10.78
N VAL A 26 13.01 -6.66 9.95
CA VAL A 26 12.49 -5.36 10.39
C VAL A 26 11.00 -5.41 10.73
N ILE A 27 10.18 -6.21 10.02
CA ILE A 27 8.75 -6.35 10.35
C ILE A 27 8.57 -7.16 11.64
N ARG A 28 9.36 -8.22 11.88
CA ARG A 28 9.26 -9.01 13.12
C ARG A 28 9.61 -8.19 14.36
N ASP A 29 10.61 -7.33 14.22
CA ASP A 29 11.19 -6.56 15.31
C ASP A 29 10.55 -5.17 15.47
N SER A 30 9.67 -4.76 14.55
CA SER A 30 8.90 -3.53 14.68
C SER A 30 8.12 -3.47 15.99
N GLN A 31 7.89 -2.28 16.52
CA GLN A 31 7.22 -2.05 17.81
C GLN A 31 5.90 -1.29 17.65
N HIS A 32 5.83 -0.34 16.71
CA HIS A 32 4.77 0.66 16.63
C HIS A 32 4.05 0.64 15.28
N PHE A 33 4.78 0.76 14.17
CA PHE A 33 4.14 0.75 12.86
C PHE A 33 5.06 0.34 11.72
N VAL A 34 4.42 -0.05 10.61
CA VAL A 34 5.09 -0.30 9.33
C VAL A 34 4.35 0.48 8.25
N TYR A 35 5.09 1.27 7.47
CA TYR A 35 4.61 1.98 6.30
C TYR A 35 5.23 1.38 5.04
N ILE A 36 4.43 1.04 4.05
CA ILE A 36 4.85 0.36 2.82
C ILE A 36 4.31 1.13 1.62
N GLU A 37 5.21 1.50 0.71
CA GLU A 37 4.86 1.83 -0.67
C GLU A 37 5.51 0.80 -1.60
N ASN A 38 4.69 0.05 -2.33
CA ASN A 38 5.21 -0.93 -3.26
C ASN A 38 4.36 -1.03 -4.53
N GLN A 39 5.01 -1.30 -5.66
CA GLN A 39 4.32 -1.53 -6.93
C GLN A 39 3.53 -2.86 -6.92
N PHE A 40 4.04 -3.88 -6.23
CA PHE A 40 3.37 -5.16 -6.08
C PHE A 40 3.30 -5.58 -4.62
N PHE A 41 2.25 -6.32 -4.28
CA PHE A 41 2.05 -6.89 -2.96
C PHE A 41 1.50 -8.32 -3.10
N ILE A 42 2.33 -9.21 -3.64
CA ILE A 42 2.03 -10.61 -3.90
C ILE A 42 2.82 -11.44 -2.89
N THR A 43 2.15 -11.89 -1.84
CA THR A 43 2.75 -12.52 -0.67
C THR A 43 1.71 -13.41 0.03
N CYS A 44 2.08 -14.01 1.16
CA CYS A 44 1.31 -14.99 1.94
C CYS A 44 1.55 -16.36 1.32
N SER A 45 2.54 -17.05 1.86
CA SER A 45 3.05 -18.29 1.28
C SER A 45 1.98 -19.37 1.33
N ASP A 46 1.62 -19.91 0.16
CA ASP A 46 0.78 -21.10 0.03
C ASP A 46 1.63 -22.39 -0.12
N GLU A 47 2.96 -22.25 0.00
CA GLU A 47 3.96 -23.30 -0.21
C GLU A 47 3.91 -23.94 -1.61
N SER A 48 3.24 -23.30 -2.57
CA SER A 48 2.96 -23.87 -3.88
C SER A 48 3.28 -22.90 -5.03
N SER A 49 2.67 -21.73 -5.02
CA SER A 49 2.74 -20.72 -6.08
C SER A 49 3.38 -19.42 -5.59
N ILE A 50 3.22 -19.12 -4.31
CA ILE A 50 3.80 -17.98 -3.59
C ILE A 50 4.61 -18.54 -2.42
N TYR A 51 5.88 -18.14 -2.32
CA TYR A 51 6.81 -18.65 -1.30
C TYR A 51 7.26 -17.57 -0.31
N ASN A 52 7.25 -16.30 -0.68
CA ASN A 52 7.66 -15.22 0.20
C ASN A 52 6.64 -15.00 1.34
N GLN A 53 7.19 -14.75 2.53
CA GLN A 53 6.43 -14.69 3.79
C GLN A 53 6.24 -13.26 4.33
N ILE A 54 6.28 -12.23 3.48
CA ILE A 54 6.19 -10.84 3.95
C ILE A 54 4.82 -10.58 4.60
N GLY A 55 3.74 -10.96 3.92
CA GLY A 55 2.36 -10.90 4.39
C GLY A 55 2.14 -11.76 5.63
N ASP A 56 2.68 -12.97 5.69
CA ASP A 56 2.58 -13.85 6.87
C ASP A 56 3.18 -13.16 8.09
N VAL A 57 4.37 -12.58 7.97
CA VAL A 57 5.04 -11.87 9.06
C VAL A 57 4.29 -10.58 9.46
N ILE A 58 3.66 -9.87 8.52
CA ILE A 58 2.80 -8.72 8.85
C ILE A 58 1.60 -9.18 9.69
N VAL A 59 0.93 -10.26 9.28
CA VAL A 59 -0.22 -10.84 9.99
C VAL A 59 0.20 -11.31 11.39
N GLU A 60 1.29 -12.08 11.50
CA GLU A 60 1.85 -12.51 12.77
C GLU A 60 2.15 -11.33 13.70
N ARG A 61 2.70 -10.25 13.14
CA ARG A 61 3.06 -9.05 13.90
C ARG A 61 1.84 -8.29 14.39
N ILE A 62 0.79 -8.18 13.58
CA ILE A 62 -0.51 -7.60 13.98
C ILE A 62 -1.13 -8.45 15.08
N LEU A 63 -1.20 -9.77 14.91
CA LEU A 63 -1.75 -10.69 15.91
C LEU A 63 -0.99 -10.62 17.24
N LYS A 64 0.34 -10.47 17.19
CA LYS A 64 1.18 -10.24 18.38
C LYS A 64 0.80 -8.95 19.11
N ALA A 65 0.59 -7.85 18.38
CA ALA A 65 0.15 -6.58 18.97
C ALA A 65 -1.24 -6.69 19.58
N HIS A 66 -2.19 -7.29 18.85
CA HIS A 66 -3.56 -7.50 19.30
C HIS A 66 -3.61 -8.31 20.60
N ARG A 67 -2.91 -9.45 20.66
CA ARG A 67 -2.82 -10.29 21.88
C ARG A 67 -2.18 -9.54 23.05
N ALA A 68 -1.20 -8.67 22.77
CA ALA A 68 -0.55 -7.83 23.77
C ALA A 68 -1.35 -6.57 24.13
N LYS A 69 -2.51 -6.32 23.49
CA LYS A 69 -3.30 -5.08 23.59
C LYS A 69 -2.45 -3.82 23.36
N LYS A 70 -1.48 -3.90 22.45
CA LYS A 70 -0.64 -2.78 22.05
C LYS A 70 -1.17 -2.17 20.76
N ARG A 71 -1.13 -0.84 20.68
CA ARG A 71 -1.43 -0.11 19.46
C ARG A 71 -0.33 -0.39 18.44
N TYR A 72 -0.73 -0.80 17.23
CA TYR A 72 0.18 -1.11 16.14
C TYR A 72 -0.52 -0.86 14.81
N ARG A 73 0.12 -0.14 13.89
CA ARG A 73 -0.48 0.23 12.59
C ARG A 73 0.34 -0.25 11.41
N VAL A 74 -0.33 -0.61 10.33
CA VAL A 74 0.27 -0.99 9.06
C VAL A 74 -0.39 -0.18 7.96
N TYR A 75 0.41 0.58 7.23
CA TYR A 75 -0.03 1.40 6.11
C TYR A 75 0.53 0.78 4.83
N ILE A 76 -0.35 0.48 3.87
CA ILE A 76 0.03 -0.12 2.59
C ILE A 76 -0.53 0.74 1.46
N VAL A 77 0.36 1.27 0.62
CA VAL A 77 0.03 2.11 -0.53
C VAL A 77 0.44 1.39 -1.83
N LEU A 78 -0.53 1.05 -2.66
CA LEU A 78 -0.38 0.23 -3.87
C LEU A 78 -0.98 0.92 -5.11
N PRO A 79 -0.47 0.64 -6.33
CA PRO A 79 -1.16 1.03 -7.56
C PRO A 79 -2.58 0.48 -7.59
N LEU A 80 -3.55 1.28 -8.03
CA LEU A 80 -4.96 0.84 -8.12
C LEU A 80 -5.20 -0.25 -9.19
N LEU A 81 -4.19 -0.73 -9.91
CA LEU A 81 -4.30 -1.87 -10.85
C LEU A 81 -3.05 -2.75 -10.68
N PRO A 82 -3.11 -4.11 -10.63
CA PRO A 82 -4.23 -5.04 -10.68
C PRO A 82 -4.50 -5.79 -9.35
N GLY A 83 -5.76 -6.24 -9.20
CA GLY A 83 -6.29 -6.84 -7.98
C GLY A 83 -5.81 -8.26 -7.66
N PHE A 84 -5.61 -8.50 -6.37
CA PHE A 84 -5.44 -9.83 -5.80
C PHE A 84 -6.35 -9.97 -4.58
N GLN A 85 -6.97 -11.13 -4.46
CA GLN A 85 -7.85 -11.50 -3.37
C GLN A 85 -7.01 -11.81 -2.12
N GLY A 86 -7.36 -11.21 -0.98
CA GLY A 86 -6.79 -11.56 0.32
C GLY A 86 -7.89 -11.60 1.37
N ASP A 87 -8.04 -12.73 2.06
CA ASP A 87 -8.97 -12.85 3.18
C ASP A 87 -8.24 -12.54 4.50
N MET A 88 -8.57 -11.40 5.11
CA MET A 88 -8.01 -10.95 6.40
C MET A 88 -8.94 -11.25 7.59
N SER A 89 -10.08 -11.91 7.37
CA SER A 89 -11.09 -12.14 8.42
C SER A 89 -10.69 -13.23 9.43
N THR A 90 -9.62 -13.98 9.16
CA THR A 90 -9.21 -15.09 10.01
C THR A 90 -8.36 -14.63 11.21
N GLY A 91 -9.02 -14.51 12.38
CA GLY A 91 -8.35 -14.46 13.69
C GLY A 91 -8.42 -13.15 14.47
N VAL A 92 -8.73 -12.02 13.83
CA VAL A 92 -8.94 -10.72 14.50
C VAL A 92 -10.43 -10.31 14.52
N GLY A 93 -11.30 -10.97 13.74
CA GLY A 93 -12.67 -10.52 13.53
C GLY A 93 -12.70 -9.15 12.83
N ASP A 94 -13.77 -8.37 13.01
CA ASP A 94 -13.93 -7.05 12.38
C ASP A 94 -12.91 -6.00 12.88
N ASP A 95 -12.13 -6.30 13.93
CA ASP A 95 -11.15 -5.39 14.52
C ASP A 95 -9.91 -5.15 13.63
N TRP A 96 -9.73 -5.91 12.53
CA TRP A 96 -8.59 -5.77 11.62
C TRP A 96 -8.43 -4.35 11.05
N VAL A 97 -9.55 -3.64 10.87
CA VAL A 97 -9.62 -2.25 10.38
C VAL A 97 -8.89 -1.26 11.29
N ASN A 98 -8.59 -1.66 12.53
CA ASN A 98 -7.78 -0.88 13.46
C ASN A 98 -6.27 -1.08 13.25
N TYR A 99 -5.83 -2.13 12.57
CA TYR A 99 -4.41 -2.46 12.50
C TYR A 99 -3.80 -2.20 11.12
N ILE A 100 -4.58 -2.27 10.04
CA ILE A 100 -4.05 -2.23 8.68
C ILE A 100 -4.95 -1.39 7.76
N SER A 101 -4.32 -0.59 6.91
CA SER A 101 -5.00 0.25 5.91
C SER A 101 -4.37 0.05 4.54
N PHE A 102 -5.20 -0.29 3.55
CA PHE A 102 -4.82 -0.41 2.14
C PHE A 102 -5.34 0.80 1.39
N CYS A 103 -4.44 1.51 0.72
CA CYS A 103 -4.75 2.68 -0.06
C CYS A 103 -4.07 2.63 -1.43
N GLY A 104 -4.58 3.44 -2.36
CA GLY A 104 -3.87 3.82 -3.57
C GLY A 104 -3.81 5.32 -3.70
N LEU A 105 -3.33 5.80 -4.85
CA LEU A 105 -3.23 7.22 -5.14
C LEU A 105 -3.97 7.55 -6.44
N ARG A 106 -4.73 8.65 -6.44
CA ARG A 106 -5.47 9.15 -7.60
C ARG A 106 -5.44 10.67 -7.65
N THR A 107 -5.46 11.22 -8.86
CA THR A 107 -5.56 12.66 -9.07
C THR A 107 -6.57 13.00 -10.16
N HIS A 108 -6.83 14.29 -10.34
CA HIS A 108 -7.69 14.83 -11.38
C HIS A 108 -7.15 16.15 -11.91
N ALA A 109 -7.54 16.50 -13.14
CA ALA A 109 -7.18 17.75 -13.78
C ALA A 109 -8.25 18.15 -14.81
N GLU A 110 -8.14 19.36 -15.34
CA GLU A 110 -8.92 19.81 -16.48
C GLU A 110 -8.05 19.74 -17.75
N LEU A 111 -8.53 18.98 -18.75
CA LEU A 111 -7.89 18.82 -20.04
C LEU A 111 -8.88 19.23 -21.13
N ASN A 112 -8.57 20.29 -21.89
CA ASN A 112 -9.45 20.85 -22.92
C ASN A 112 -10.89 21.11 -22.41
N ASN A 113 -11.00 21.78 -21.25
CA ASN A 113 -12.25 22.08 -20.54
C ASN A 113 -13.06 20.85 -20.09
N SER A 114 -12.47 19.65 -20.15
CA SER A 114 -13.07 18.41 -19.67
C SER A 114 -12.33 17.94 -18.42
N LEU A 115 -13.07 17.63 -17.37
CA LEU A 115 -12.50 17.03 -16.17
C LEU A 115 -12.08 15.60 -16.48
N VAL A 116 -10.85 15.25 -16.10
CA VAL A 116 -10.28 13.91 -16.25
C VAL A 116 -9.67 13.48 -14.92
N SER A 117 -9.67 12.17 -14.65
CA SER A 117 -9.00 11.58 -13.50
C SER A 117 -8.15 10.41 -13.93
N GLU A 118 -7.00 10.25 -13.29
CA GLU A 118 -6.13 9.10 -13.49
C GLU A 118 -5.49 8.68 -12.17
N LEU A 119 -5.16 7.39 -12.06
CA LEU A 119 -4.37 6.88 -10.94
C LEU A 119 -2.95 7.48 -10.97
N ILE A 120 -2.37 7.69 -9.78
CA ILE A 120 -0.95 7.95 -9.66
C ILE A 120 -0.26 6.59 -9.49
N TYR A 121 0.61 6.26 -10.43
CA TYR A 121 1.25 4.95 -10.45
C TYR A 121 2.36 4.86 -9.41
N ILE A 122 2.14 4.08 -8.36
CA ILE A 122 3.14 3.85 -7.30
C ILE A 122 4.17 2.84 -7.79
N HIS A 123 5.32 3.35 -8.23
CA HIS A 123 6.46 2.52 -8.62
C HIS A 123 7.50 2.38 -7.49
N SER A 124 7.26 2.99 -6.33
CA SER A 124 8.08 2.87 -5.14
C SER A 124 8.32 1.41 -4.76
N LYS A 125 9.45 1.14 -4.12
CA LYS A 125 9.71 -0.08 -3.34
C LYS A 125 10.39 0.33 -2.05
N MET A 126 9.56 0.72 -1.09
CA MET A 126 10.00 1.38 0.12
C MET A 126 9.21 0.88 1.34
N MET A 127 9.90 0.76 2.47
CA MET A 127 9.32 0.42 3.76
C MET A 127 9.93 1.30 4.85
N ILE A 128 9.11 1.88 5.71
CA ILE A 128 9.54 2.63 6.91
C ILE A 128 8.99 1.89 8.13
N VAL A 129 9.84 1.67 9.12
CA VAL A 129 9.49 0.98 10.36
C VAL A 129 9.82 1.86 11.54
N ASP A 130 8.82 2.09 12.39
CA ASP A 130 8.91 2.82 13.67
C ASP A 130 9.59 4.20 13.60
N ASP A 131 9.55 4.87 12.43
CA ASP A 131 10.32 6.09 12.19
C ASP A 131 11.83 5.95 12.52
N ARG A 132 12.43 4.76 12.38
CA ARG A 132 13.85 4.52 12.67
C ARG A 132 14.61 3.75 11.61
N GLN A 133 13.90 2.92 10.86
CA GLN A 133 14.48 2.07 9.84
C GLN A 133 13.75 2.29 8.52
N VAL A 134 14.52 2.35 7.43
CA VAL A 134 14.00 2.49 6.08
C VAL A 134 14.67 1.48 5.16
N ILE A 135 13.87 0.74 4.40
CA ILE A 135 14.36 -0.02 3.25
C ILE A 135 13.91 0.71 1.98
N ILE A 136 14.85 1.04 1.09
CA ILE A 136 14.59 1.59 -0.24
C ILE A 136 15.35 0.77 -1.27
N GLY A 137 14.70 0.41 -2.38
CA GLY A 137 15.37 -0.34 -3.44
C GLY A 137 14.55 -0.52 -4.70
N SER A 138 14.91 -1.56 -5.45
CA SER A 138 14.22 -1.99 -6.67
C SER A 138 13.26 -3.17 -6.46
N ALA A 139 13.43 -3.91 -5.36
CA ALA A 139 12.72 -5.16 -5.10
C ALA A 139 11.24 -4.96 -4.74
N ASN A 140 10.34 -5.50 -5.56
CA ASN A 140 8.91 -5.52 -5.24
C ASN A 140 8.60 -6.52 -4.12
N ILE A 141 7.44 -6.41 -3.47
CA ILE A 141 6.95 -7.47 -2.58
C ILE A 141 6.28 -8.53 -3.44
N ASN A 142 7.12 -9.42 -3.98
CA ASN A 142 6.75 -10.59 -4.78
C ASN A 142 7.92 -11.60 -4.81
N ASP A 143 7.66 -12.84 -5.20
CA ASP A 143 8.68 -13.89 -5.26
C ASP A 143 9.78 -13.57 -6.28
N ARG A 144 9.39 -12.95 -7.41
CA ARG A 144 10.32 -12.50 -8.46
C ARG A 144 11.46 -11.65 -7.91
N SER A 145 11.18 -10.73 -7.01
CA SER A 145 12.18 -9.81 -6.48
C SER A 145 12.86 -10.34 -5.22
N LEU A 146 12.16 -11.12 -4.39
CA LEU A 146 12.59 -11.44 -3.03
C LEU A 146 13.35 -12.76 -2.90
N LEU A 147 13.07 -13.78 -3.72
CA LEU A 147 13.65 -15.11 -3.52
C LEU A 147 15.12 -15.23 -3.95
N GLY A 148 15.69 -14.21 -4.60
CA GLY A 148 17.08 -14.20 -5.10
C GLY A 148 17.28 -15.00 -6.38
N LYS A 149 16.52 -16.11 -6.56
CA LYS A 149 16.64 -17.05 -7.69
C LYS A 149 16.12 -16.52 -9.03
N ARG A 150 15.30 -15.47 -8.98
CA ARG A 150 14.65 -14.83 -10.14
C ARG A 150 15.40 -13.53 -10.45
N ASP A 151 14.75 -12.38 -10.39
CA ASP A 151 15.33 -11.10 -10.83
C ASP A 151 16.46 -10.64 -9.90
N SER A 152 17.44 -9.93 -10.49
CA SER A 152 18.51 -9.31 -9.72
C SER A 152 18.06 -7.95 -9.19
N GLU A 153 18.09 -7.77 -7.86
CA GLU A 153 17.60 -6.57 -7.19
C GLU A 153 18.65 -5.97 -6.25
N MET A 154 18.54 -4.66 -5.99
CA MET A 154 19.33 -3.97 -4.96
C MET A 154 18.42 -3.17 -4.03
N ALA A 155 18.79 -3.11 -2.76
CA ALA A 155 18.19 -2.23 -1.78
C ALA A 155 19.23 -1.74 -0.78
N VAL A 156 18.86 -0.72 0.00
CA VAL A 156 19.61 -0.27 1.16
C VAL A 156 18.71 -0.30 2.39
N LEU A 157 19.22 -0.85 3.48
CA LEU A 157 18.64 -0.69 4.82
C LEU A 157 19.35 0.49 5.50
N VAL A 158 18.58 1.54 5.77
CA VAL A 158 19.02 2.71 6.52
C VAL A 158 18.47 2.58 7.93
N GLU A 159 19.36 2.54 8.91
CA GLU A 159 19.03 2.60 10.32
C GLU A 159 19.56 3.93 10.85
N ASP A 160 18.67 4.75 11.41
CA ASP A 160 19.03 6.06 11.91
C ASP A 160 19.89 5.96 13.18
N THR A 161 20.98 6.73 13.19
CA THR A 161 21.81 6.95 14.37
C THR A 161 21.60 8.35 14.97
N GLU A 162 21.13 9.29 14.15
CA GLU A 162 20.76 10.63 14.59
C GLU A 162 19.26 10.65 14.92
N MET A 163 18.94 10.99 16.16
CA MET A 163 17.57 11.00 16.65
C MET A 163 17.05 12.42 16.83
N GLU A 164 15.75 12.60 16.66
CA GLU A 164 15.03 13.82 17.01
C GLU A 164 13.78 13.50 17.84
N THR A 165 13.41 14.43 18.72
CA THR A 165 12.22 14.28 19.57
C THR A 165 10.96 14.37 18.70
N SER A 166 10.12 13.37 18.82
CA SER A 166 8.81 13.24 18.19
C SER A 166 7.83 12.57 19.18
N VAL A 167 6.70 12.06 18.69
CA VAL A 167 5.64 11.45 19.49
C VAL A 167 5.25 10.10 18.90
N MET A 168 5.03 9.11 19.77
CA MET A 168 4.54 7.78 19.38
C MET A 168 3.56 7.29 20.43
N ASP A 169 2.31 7.05 20.03
CA ASP A 169 1.24 6.64 20.93
C ASP A 169 0.99 7.63 22.09
N GLY A 170 1.09 8.93 21.80
CA GLY A 170 0.94 10.03 22.78
C GLY A 170 2.14 10.23 23.70
N GLU A 171 3.15 9.37 23.65
CA GLU A 171 4.35 9.44 24.48
C GLU A 171 5.53 10.07 23.73
N GLU A 172 6.44 10.71 24.46
CA GLU A 172 7.68 11.24 23.87
C GLU A 172 8.49 10.09 23.25
N TYR A 173 8.87 10.25 21.99
CA TYR A 173 9.59 9.25 21.22
C TYR A 173 10.83 9.84 20.58
N GLN A 174 11.93 9.08 20.59
CA GLN A 174 13.13 9.44 19.83
C GLN A 174 13.00 8.80 18.45
N ALA A 175 12.66 9.60 17.45
CA ALA A 175 12.52 9.18 16.07
C ALA A 175 13.85 9.37 15.32
N GLY A 176 14.14 8.50 14.37
CA GLY A 176 15.28 8.62 13.48
C GLY A 176 15.08 9.76 12.49
N ARG A 177 16.07 10.65 12.39
CA ARG A 177 15.95 11.87 11.57
C ARG A 177 15.62 11.57 10.10
N PHE A 178 16.22 10.54 9.50
CA PHE A 178 15.96 10.21 8.10
C PHE A 178 14.58 9.58 7.92
N ALA A 179 14.28 8.53 8.68
CA ALA A 179 13.04 7.79 8.59
C ALA A 179 11.81 8.65 8.89
N HIS A 180 11.86 9.41 9.98
CA HIS A 180 10.79 10.31 10.42
C HIS A 180 10.45 11.36 9.36
N ARG A 181 11.46 12.06 8.83
CA ARG A 181 11.25 13.11 7.83
C ARG A 181 10.78 12.56 6.50
N LEU A 182 11.28 11.40 6.09
CA LEU A 182 10.80 10.72 4.88
C LEU A 182 9.31 10.38 5.02
N ARG A 183 8.93 9.79 6.16
CA ARG A 183 7.54 9.42 6.47
C ARG A 183 6.63 10.65 6.52
N LEU A 184 7.04 11.73 7.18
CA LEU A 184 6.31 13.01 7.19
C LEU A 184 6.13 13.58 5.79
N GLN A 185 7.14 13.51 4.91
CA GLN A 185 7.02 13.95 3.53
C GLN A 185 6.02 13.11 2.73
N CYS A 186 6.08 11.78 2.84
CA CYS A 186 5.09 10.89 2.22
C CYS A 186 3.66 11.24 2.70
N PHE A 187 3.46 11.38 4.02
CA PHE A 187 2.15 11.69 4.58
C PHE A 187 1.66 13.07 4.12
N LYS A 188 2.52 14.09 4.13
CA LYS A 188 2.22 15.43 3.65
C LYS A 188 1.72 15.42 2.21
N ILE A 189 2.43 14.72 1.31
CA ILE A 189 2.06 14.64 -0.10
C ILE A 189 0.76 13.86 -0.30
N HIS A 190 0.63 12.68 0.31
CA HIS A 190 -0.54 11.82 0.10
C HIS A 190 -1.83 12.41 0.68
N LEU A 191 -1.74 13.11 1.80
CA LEU A 191 -2.88 13.73 2.47
C LEU A 191 -3.11 15.19 2.04
N GLY A 192 -2.19 15.77 1.27
CA GLY A 192 -2.28 17.16 0.80
C GLY A 192 -2.18 18.18 1.93
N LEU A 193 -1.36 17.91 2.94
CA LEU A 193 -1.27 18.75 4.14
C LEU A 193 -0.42 20.00 3.90
N HIS A 194 -0.86 21.10 4.51
CA HIS A 194 -0.05 22.30 4.69
C HIS A 194 0.81 22.21 5.96
N ASP A 195 1.82 23.08 6.09
CA ASP A 195 2.78 23.02 7.21
C ASP A 195 2.12 23.21 8.59
N ASP A 196 1.00 23.93 8.65
CA ASP A 196 0.19 24.14 9.86
C ASP A 196 -0.65 22.93 10.26
N GLN A 197 -0.84 21.96 9.37
CA GLN A 197 -1.62 20.74 9.60
C GLN A 197 -0.76 19.51 9.91
N MET A 198 0.58 19.66 9.90
CA MET A 198 1.50 18.55 10.14
C MET A 198 1.35 17.90 11.53
N GLY A 199 0.81 18.63 12.50
CA GLY A 199 0.51 18.09 13.84
C GLY A 199 -0.49 16.93 13.85
N ASP A 200 -1.30 16.77 12.80
CA ASP A 200 -2.29 15.69 12.67
C ASP A 200 -1.64 14.35 12.32
N VAL A 201 -0.40 14.37 11.83
CA VAL A 201 0.36 13.21 11.37
C VAL A 201 1.69 13.02 12.09
N GLU A 202 1.97 13.82 13.11
CA GLU A 202 3.21 13.74 13.89
C GLU A 202 3.34 12.37 14.57
N ASP A 203 2.26 11.90 15.20
CA ASP A 203 2.14 10.57 15.83
C ASP A 203 1.47 9.57 14.87
N PRO A 204 2.23 8.70 14.20
CA PRO A 204 1.75 7.81 13.15
C PRO A 204 0.99 6.59 13.67
N VAL A 205 0.78 6.44 14.98
CA VAL A 205 -0.03 5.32 15.51
C VAL A 205 -1.31 5.76 16.18
N SER A 206 -1.40 7.03 16.59
CA SER A 206 -2.58 7.62 17.20
C SER A 206 -3.87 7.37 16.39
N ASP A 207 -5.00 7.23 17.08
CA ASP A 207 -6.30 7.09 16.40
C ASP A 207 -6.64 8.34 15.56
N ARG A 208 -6.18 9.52 15.99
CA ARG A 208 -6.32 10.77 15.24
C ARG A 208 -5.61 10.70 13.88
N CYS A 209 -4.36 10.25 13.85
CA CYS A 209 -3.63 10.09 12.60
C CYS A 209 -4.23 8.96 11.75
N PHE A 210 -4.44 7.78 12.34
CA PHE A 210 -4.82 6.58 11.58
C PHE A 210 -6.27 6.60 11.11
N GLN A 211 -7.24 6.89 11.99
CA GLN A 211 -8.66 6.85 11.67
C GLN A 211 -9.18 8.20 11.18
N GLU A 212 -8.94 9.26 11.96
CA GLU A 212 -9.57 10.57 11.72
C GLU A 212 -8.90 11.38 10.59
N THR A 213 -7.66 11.03 10.24
CA THR A 213 -6.91 11.72 9.17
C THR A 213 -6.69 10.78 7.99
N TRP A 214 -5.90 9.72 8.16
CA TRP A 214 -5.51 8.82 7.06
C TRP A 214 -6.71 8.10 6.43
N ASN A 215 -7.45 7.31 7.21
CA ASN A 215 -8.60 6.57 6.69
C ASN A 215 -9.77 7.49 6.30
N ALA A 216 -9.97 8.59 7.03
CA ALA A 216 -11.01 9.57 6.70
C ALA A 216 -10.75 10.23 5.34
N VAL A 217 -9.54 10.75 5.09
CA VAL A 217 -9.17 11.35 3.80
C VAL A 217 -9.30 10.33 2.67
N ALA A 218 -8.77 9.11 2.86
CA ALA A 218 -8.89 8.04 1.87
C ALA A 218 -10.35 7.73 1.52
N THR A 219 -11.24 7.68 2.52
CA THR A 219 -12.67 7.39 2.34
C THR A 219 -13.42 8.53 1.66
N ILE A 220 -13.16 9.78 2.08
CA ILE A 220 -13.77 10.98 1.50
C ILE A 220 -13.38 11.10 0.03
N ASN A 221 -12.09 11.00 -0.27
CA ASN A 221 -11.58 11.08 -1.63
C ASN A 221 -12.16 9.97 -2.50
N SER A 222 -12.14 8.71 -2.05
CA SER A 222 -12.74 7.59 -2.79
C SER A 222 -14.21 7.84 -3.11
N THR A 223 -14.99 8.31 -2.12
CA THR A 223 -16.41 8.59 -2.30
C THR A 223 -16.64 9.69 -3.34
N ILE A 224 -15.84 10.76 -3.32
CA ILE A 224 -15.92 11.84 -4.30
C ILE A 224 -15.56 11.33 -5.69
N TYR A 225 -14.45 10.59 -5.82
CA TYR A 225 -14.01 10.02 -7.10
C TYR A 225 -15.06 9.06 -7.69
N ASP A 226 -15.64 8.17 -6.88
CA ASP A 226 -16.69 7.24 -7.29
C ASP A 226 -17.95 7.96 -7.81
N GLN A 227 -18.37 9.04 -7.14
CA GLN A 227 -19.51 9.84 -7.60
C GLN A 227 -19.21 10.61 -8.88
N VAL A 228 -18.03 11.24 -8.95
CA VAL A 228 -17.69 12.17 -10.04
C VAL A 228 -17.31 11.42 -11.31
N PHE A 229 -16.40 10.46 -11.20
CA PHE A 229 -15.77 9.82 -12.34
C PHE A 229 -16.18 8.36 -12.53
N LYS A 230 -16.70 7.70 -11.49
CA LYS A 230 -16.90 6.23 -11.47
C LYS A 230 -15.64 5.48 -11.97
N PRO A 231 -14.46 5.75 -11.38
CA PRO A 231 -13.22 5.17 -11.88
C PRO A 231 -13.19 3.67 -11.60
N LEU A 232 -12.40 2.96 -12.41
CA LEU A 232 -11.99 1.60 -12.10
C LEU A 232 -10.58 1.62 -11.46
N PRO A 233 -10.28 0.63 -10.60
CA PRO A 233 -11.20 -0.35 -10.00
C PRO A 233 -12.20 0.27 -9.00
N SER A 234 -13.30 -0.43 -8.70
CA SER A 234 -14.30 0.00 -7.71
C SER A 234 -14.92 -1.19 -6.98
N ASN A 235 -15.22 -1.02 -5.68
CA ASN A 235 -15.98 -2.01 -4.89
C ASN A 235 -17.43 -2.16 -5.37
N SER A 236 -17.92 -1.28 -6.23
CA SER A 236 -19.25 -1.35 -6.84
C SER A 236 -19.35 -2.37 -7.99
N ALA A 237 -18.23 -3.01 -8.36
CA ALA A 237 -18.16 -3.98 -9.45
C ALA A 237 -17.48 -5.30 -9.00
N PRO A 238 -18.16 -6.15 -8.22
CA PRO A 238 -17.60 -7.41 -7.72
C PRO A 238 -17.55 -8.54 -8.75
N SER A 239 -18.29 -8.45 -9.87
CA SER A 239 -18.23 -9.38 -11.01
C SER A 239 -18.12 -8.66 -12.37
N LEU A 240 -17.84 -9.40 -13.43
CA LEU A 240 -17.86 -8.92 -14.82
C LEU A 240 -19.26 -8.48 -15.28
N VAL A 241 -20.33 -8.96 -14.62
CA VAL A 241 -21.69 -8.50 -14.90
C VAL A 241 -21.88 -7.10 -14.33
N GLU A 242 -21.65 -6.90 -13.03
CA GLU A 242 -21.78 -5.56 -12.44
C GLU A 242 -20.78 -4.57 -13.03
N LEU A 243 -19.58 -5.01 -13.44
CA LEU A 243 -18.63 -4.16 -14.14
C LEU A 243 -19.23 -3.55 -15.40
N ARG A 244 -19.96 -4.34 -16.20
CA ARG A 244 -20.61 -3.86 -17.43
C ARG A 244 -21.73 -2.88 -17.13
N GLU A 245 -22.51 -3.14 -16.09
CA GLU A 245 -23.57 -2.23 -15.64
C GLU A 245 -23.00 -0.93 -15.10
N PHE A 246 -21.94 -1.00 -14.29
CA PHE A 246 -21.26 0.14 -13.69
C PHE A 246 -20.69 1.08 -14.76
N VAL A 247 -19.99 0.54 -15.76
CA VAL A 247 -19.39 1.31 -16.87
C VAL A 247 -20.47 1.91 -17.79
N ALA A 248 -21.66 1.30 -17.87
CA ALA A 248 -22.74 1.81 -18.70
C ALA A 248 -23.41 3.07 -18.14
N VAL A 249 -23.31 3.32 -16.83
CA VAL A 249 -23.91 4.50 -16.20
C VAL A 249 -22.87 5.63 -16.14
N PRO A 250 -23.12 6.79 -16.77
CA PRO A 250 -22.18 7.91 -16.72
C PRO A 250 -21.94 8.40 -15.29
N GLY A 251 -20.75 8.96 -15.03
CA GLY A 251 -20.44 9.68 -13.80
C GLY A 251 -20.97 11.12 -13.84
N LEU A 252 -21.01 11.77 -12.68
CA LEU A 252 -21.47 13.17 -12.56
C LEU A 252 -20.71 14.11 -13.49
N VAL A 253 -19.44 13.82 -13.79
CA VAL A 253 -18.63 14.59 -14.74
C VAL A 253 -19.27 14.76 -16.13
N THR A 254 -20.11 13.81 -16.55
CA THR A 254 -20.82 13.86 -17.83
C THR A 254 -22.21 14.49 -17.70
N GLU A 255 -22.86 14.30 -16.55
CA GLU A 255 -24.23 14.77 -16.30
C GLU A 255 -24.28 16.25 -15.88
N ASP A 256 -23.43 16.65 -14.93
CA ASP A 256 -23.29 18.01 -14.43
C ASP A 256 -21.80 18.34 -14.12
N PRO A 257 -21.07 18.87 -15.10
CA PRO A 257 -19.66 19.24 -14.92
C PRO A 257 -19.42 20.32 -13.87
N GLU A 258 -20.38 21.21 -13.61
CA GLU A 258 -20.22 22.28 -12.62
C GLU A 258 -20.36 21.72 -11.20
N GLU A 259 -21.34 20.85 -10.95
CA GLU A 259 -21.45 20.13 -9.68
C GLU A 259 -20.23 19.22 -9.45
N ALA A 260 -19.73 18.57 -10.51
CA ALA A 260 -18.50 17.79 -10.44
C ALA A 260 -17.30 18.65 -9.98
N ARG A 261 -17.13 19.87 -10.52
CA ARG A 261 -16.06 20.80 -10.09
C ARG A 261 -16.21 21.19 -8.62
N GLU A 262 -17.43 21.50 -8.17
CA GLU A 262 -17.70 21.85 -6.77
C GLU A 262 -17.36 20.71 -5.81
N LYS A 263 -17.75 19.47 -6.14
CA LYS A 263 -17.41 18.29 -5.32
C LYS A 263 -15.91 18.06 -5.24
N LEU A 264 -15.21 18.17 -6.36
CA LEU A 264 -13.76 17.93 -6.43
C LEU A 264 -12.93 18.90 -5.59
N ARG A 265 -13.45 20.08 -5.24
CA ARG A 265 -12.77 21.00 -4.30
C ARG A 265 -12.62 20.45 -2.89
N ASN A 266 -13.39 19.42 -2.53
CA ASN A 266 -13.31 18.77 -1.23
C ASN A 266 -12.33 17.57 -1.22
N VAL A 267 -11.65 17.29 -2.34
CA VAL A 267 -10.59 16.29 -2.40
C VAL A 267 -9.32 16.88 -1.79
N HIS A 268 -8.72 16.16 -0.84
CA HIS A 268 -7.48 16.56 -0.18
C HIS A 268 -6.38 15.54 -0.44
N GLY A 269 -5.26 16.00 -0.99
CA GLY A 269 -4.16 15.11 -1.36
C GLY A 269 -4.53 14.15 -2.49
N PHE A 270 -3.97 12.94 -2.43
CA PHE A 270 -4.08 11.92 -3.46
C PHE A 270 -4.57 10.57 -2.93
N LEU A 271 -4.59 10.38 -1.61
CA LEU A 271 -4.89 9.11 -0.98
C LEU A 271 -6.34 8.70 -1.22
N VAL A 272 -6.56 7.46 -1.65
CA VAL A 272 -7.88 6.84 -1.83
C VAL A 272 -7.86 5.43 -1.24
N GLN A 273 -8.99 4.96 -0.71
CA GLN A 273 -9.12 3.56 -0.27
C GLN A 273 -8.88 2.59 -1.43
N TYR A 274 -8.15 1.50 -1.15
CA TYR A 274 -7.96 0.44 -2.11
C TYR A 274 -9.23 -0.44 -2.20
N PRO A 275 -9.79 -0.69 -3.40
CA PRO A 275 -11.04 -1.46 -3.52
C PRO A 275 -10.78 -2.96 -3.45
N LEU A 276 -10.88 -3.51 -2.24
CA LEU A 276 -10.65 -4.93 -1.92
C LEU A 276 -11.67 -5.89 -2.56
N TYR A 277 -12.85 -5.39 -2.95
CA TYR A 277 -13.96 -6.20 -3.49
C TYR A 277 -14.12 -6.07 -5.01
N PHE A 278 -13.21 -5.38 -5.70
CA PHE A 278 -13.26 -5.29 -7.15
C PHE A 278 -13.02 -6.66 -7.80
N LEU A 279 -13.97 -7.12 -8.61
CA LEU A 279 -13.95 -8.43 -9.27
C LEU A 279 -13.70 -9.63 -8.32
N CYS A 280 -14.09 -9.53 -7.05
CA CYS A 280 -13.84 -10.59 -6.06
C CYS A 280 -14.66 -11.87 -6.29
N GLU A 281 -15.69 -11.82 -7.14
CA GLU A 281 -16.48 -13.00 -7.53
C GLU A 281 -15.92 -13.70 -8.78
N GLU A 282 -14.89 -13.12 -9.40
CA GLU A 282 -14.28 -13.64 -10.62
C GLU A 282 -13.00 -14.42 -10.34
N HIS A 283 -12.77 -15.46 -11.13
CA HIS A 283 -11.48 -16.14 -11.13
C HIS A 283 -10.51 -15.40 -12.07
N LEU A 284 -9.68 -14.53 -11.49
CA LEU A 284 -8.83 -13.59 -12.24
C LEU A 284 -7.60 -14.24 -12.91
N LEU A 285 -7.30 -15.51 -12.66
CA LEU A 285 -6.22 -16.18 -13.37
C LEU A 285 -6.59 -16.42 -14.84
N PRO A 286 -5.65 -16.26 -15.77
CA PRO A 286 -5.89 -16.56 -17.16
C PRO A 286 -6.40 -17.99 -17.38
N PRO A 287 -7.39 -18.21 -18.26
CA PRO A 287 -7.86 -19.55 -18.58
C PRO A 287 -6.71 -20.43 -19.12
N LEU A 288 -6.62 -21.68 -18.67
CA LEU A 288 -5.55 -22.62 -19.08
C LEU A 288 -5.44 -22.83 -20.60
N ASN A 289 -6.50 -22.55 -21.35
CA ASN A 289 -6.55 -22.63 -22.80
C ASN A 289 -6.19 -21.30 -23.52
N SER A 290 -5.88 -20.24 -22.78
CA SER A 290 -5.38 -18.96 -23.33
C SER A 290 -3.85 -18.97 -23.42
N ARG A 291 -3.27 -18.06 -24.23
CA ARG A 291 -1.81 -17.93 -24.32
C ARG A 291 -1.20 -17.59 -22.96
N GLU A 292 -1.88 -16.74 -22.21
CA GLU A 292 -1.50 -16.28 -20.88
C GLU A 292 -1.65 -17.40 -19.83
N GLY A 293 -2.64 -18.29 -19.96
CA GLY A 293 -2.80 -19.44 -19.06
C GLY A 293 -1.84 -20.59 -19.32
N MET A 294 -1.16 -20.59 -20.47
CA MET A 294 -0.02 -21.49 -20.74
C MET A 294 1.30 -20.96 -20.17
N VAL A 295 1.34 -19.70 -19.70
CA VAL A 295 2.52 -19.12 -19.06
C VAL A 295 2.63 -19.64 -17.62
N PRO A 296 3.81 -20.09 -17.17
CA PRO A 296 4.01 -20.50 -15.78
C PRO A 296 3.55 -19.42 -14.79
N LEU A 297 2.87 -19.83 -13.71
CA LEU A 297 2.34 -18.91 -12.70
C LEU A 297 3.42 -18.04 -12.04
N GLU A 298 4.65 -18.57 -11.96
CA GLU A 298 5.84 -17.85 -11.48
C GLU A 298 6.22 -16.61 -12.30
N VAL A 299 5.66 -16.44 -13.50
CA VAL A 299 5.79 -15.19 -14.26
C VAL A 299 4.93 -14.09 -13.64
N TRP A 300 3.88 -14.42 -12.92
CA TRP A 300 2.98 -13.45 -12.28
C TRP A 300 3.28 -13.27 -10.78
N THR A 301 4.06 -14.16 -10.16
CA THR A 301 4.45 -14.10 -8.74
C THR A 301 5.87 -13.59 -8.49
#